data_AF-A0A7K4FGF8-F1
#
_entry.id   AF-A0A7K4FGF8-F1
#
_cell.length_a   1.000
_cell.length_b   1.000
_cell.length_c   1.000
_cell.angle_alpha   90.00
_cell.angle_beta   90.00
_cell.angle_gamma   90.00
#
_symmetry.space_group_name_H-M   'P 1'
#
loop_
_entity.id
_entity.type
_entity.pdbx_description
1 polymer ?
#
loop_
_entity_poly.entity_id
_entity_poly.type
_entity_poly.pdbx_seq_one_letter_code
_entity_poly.pdbx_strand_id
1 'polypeptide(L)'
;MNGGSPFDSRLDTTLLEGLEFACRPDCGLCCYATPAVDRAERAELLQIAPESTFIADARGRAYIPARPQGGACQFLAQSRCSVHAARPFPCAVFPVIVHAGTRFQASAVLSCPGVSIPGAVDPGGVRALGPPRGLETELGRAEARCRSEEGRRALAAARRDGQRVERILEREGLWVPTLQVRASLRGRIPLPDSSDFPVEDPPELEEGEEVLPLFFDDRRGPVAIAGHAGGWQLVELQEAGGIRAWRGVWPPPTRMPRLDAGAERALREYLAYWLERDALFGFVHAAMLEEPSGEDVLIRITRELRWIGATTVARARVRASGRGASAPVLAEPDIARGIRASDADLLDRAGWTVQL
;
A
#
# COMPACT_ATOMS: atom_id res chain seq x y z
N MET A 1 14.25 25.73 26.06
CA MET A 1 13.14 24.79 25.80
C MET A 1 12.19 25.48 24.85
N ASN A 2 12.33 25.23 23.54
CA ASN A 2 11.42 25.80 22.55
C ASN A 2 10.05 25.15 22.75
N GLY A 3 9.07 25.94 23.20
CA GLY A 3 7.66 25.57 23.23
C GLY A 3 7.12 25.44 21.81
N GLY A 4 7.60 24.42 21.09
CA GLY A 4 6.99 23.99 19.85
C GLY A 4 5.53 23.68 20.15
N SER A 5 4.62 24.32 19.40
CA SER A 5 3.19 24.06 19.51
C SER A 5 2.97 22.55 19.54
N PRO A 6 2.24 22.00 20.52
CA PRO A 6 1.97 20.55 20.61
C PRO A 6 1.12 20.00 19.44
N PHE A 7 0.89 20.83 18.41
CA PHE A 7 0.08 20.56 17.25
C PHE A 7 0.82 20.95 15.96
N ASP A 8 2.04 20.43 15.77
CA ASP A 8 2.65 20.53 14.46
C ASP A 8 1.79 19.73 13.46
N SER A 9 0.98 20.46 12.69
CA SER A 9 0.14 19.94 11.61
C SER A 9 0.93 19.72 10.32
N ARG A 10 2.26 19.82 10.39
CA ARG A 10 3.14 19.53 9.28
C ARG A 10 3.05 18.06 8.90
N LEU A 11 3.06 17.84 7.59
CA LEU A 11 3.14 16.52 6.98
C LEU A 11 4.55 15.96 7.19
N ASP A 12 4.67 14.81 7.84
CA ASP A 12 5.93 14.06 7.88
C ASP A 12 6.16 13.35 6.54
N THR A 13 7.24 13.72 5.86
CA THR A 13 7.64 13.18 4.55
C THR A 13 8.86 12.27 4.62
N THR A 14 9.31 11.87 5.80
CA THR A 14 10.55 11.08 5.99
C THR A 14 10.56 9.79 5.16
N LEU A 15 9.41 9.12 5.02
CA LEU A 15 9.28 7.90 4.24
C LEU A 15 9.41 8.10 2.72
N LEU A 16 9.38 9.35 2.25
CA LEU A 16 9.51 9.69 0.84
C LEU A 16 10.94 10.12 0.46
N GLU A 17 11.83 10.27 1.44
CA GLU A 17 13.19 10.72 1.19
C GLU A 17 13.93 9.76 0.25
N GLY A 18 14.58 10.32 -0.76
CA GLY A 18 15.27 9.58 -1.81
C GLY A 18 14.36 8.85 -2.82
N LEU A 19 13.03 8.99 -2.71
CA LEU A 19 12.13 8.50 -3.74
C LEU A 19 12.05 9.48 -4.92
N GLU A 20 11.95 8.91 -6.12
CA GLU A 20 11.68 9.64 -7.34
C GLU A 20 10.33 9.21 -7.88
N PHE A 21 9.61 10.15 -8.46
CA PHE A 21 8.36 9.87 -9.14
C PHE A 21 8.34 10.48 -10.54
N ALA A 22 7.98 9.64 -11.51
CA ALA A 22 7.59 10.08 -12.83
C ALA A 22 6.39 9.25 -13.29
N CYS A 23 5.24 9.90 -13.50
CA CYS A 23 4.07 9.22 -14.04
C CYS A 23 4.38 8.67 -15.44
N ARG A 24 4.12 7.37 -15.65
CA ARG A 24 4.34 6.71 -16.93
C ARG A 24 3.19 7.01 -17.90
N PRO A 25 3.47 7.29 -19.18
CA PRO A 25 2.42 7.34 -20.20
C PRO A 25 1.71 5.98 -20.25
N ASP A 26 0.40 6.03 -20.49
CA ASP A 26 -0.46 4.85 -20.75
C ASP A 26 -0.44 3.77 -19.63
N CYS A 27 -0.19 4.18 -18.39
CA CYS A 27 -0.14 3.27 -17.25
C CYS A 27 -1.51 2.90 -16.69
N GLY A 28 -2.34 3.90 -16.35
CA GLY A 28 -3.70 3.70 -15.81
C GLY A 28 -3.81 3.00 -14.45
N LEU A 29 -2.72 2.50 -13.83
CA LEU A 29 -2.79 1.64 -12.64
C LEU A 29 -3.54 2.28 -11.47
N CYS A 30 -3.38 3.58 -11.23
CA CYS A 30 -4.09 4.28 -10.15
C CYS A 30 -5.61 4.36 -10.35
N CYS A 31 -6.09 4.13 -11.58
CA CYS A 31 -7.51 4.09 -11.89
C CYS A 31 -8.14 2.72 -11.62
N TYR A 32 -7.40 1.75 -11.08
CA TYR A 32 -7.99 0.50 -10.58
C TYR A 32 -8.30 0.53 -9.08
N ALA A 33 -8.09 1.67 -8.43
CA ALA A 33 -8.59 1.92 -7.08
C ALA A 33 -10.00 2.50 -7.11
N THR A 34 -10.72 2.36 -6.00
CA THR A 34 -12.02 2.99 -5.72
C THR A 34 -11.81 4.18 -4.79
N PRO A 35 -11.40 5.36 -5.30
CA PRO A 35 -11.06 6.49 -4.45
C PRO A 35 -12.28 7.02 -3.69
N ALA A 36 -12.07 7.38 -2.42
CA ALA A 36 -13.00 8.20 -1.68
C ALA A 36 -13.12 9.59 -2.32
N VAL A 37 -14.31 10.16 -2.23
CA VAL A 37 -14.64 11.48 -2.78
C VAL A 37 -15.40 12.28 -1.74
N ASP A 38 -14.93 13.49 -1.46
CA ASP A 38 -15.66 14.38 -0.58
C ASP A 38 -16.85 15.06 -1.28
N ARG A 39 -17.66 15.78 -0.51
CA ARG A 39 -18.88 16.40 -1.04
C ARG A 39 -18.59 17.44 -2.13
N ALA A 40 -17.51 18.20 -2.00
CA ALA A 40 -17.16 19.25 -2.94
C ALA A 40 -16.61 18.63 -4.24
N GLU A 41 -15.71 17.66 -4.11
CA GLU A 41 -15.15 16.90 -5.24
C GLU A 41 -16.26 16.16 -6.01
N ARG A 42 -17.23 15.57 -5.31
CA ARG A 42 -18.37 14.91 -5.93
C ARG A 42 -19.21 15.89 -6.75
N ALA A 43 -19.44 17.09 -6.23
CA ALA A 43 -20.20 18.12 -6.93
C ALA A 43 -19.48 18.58 -8.20
N GLU A 44 -18.16 18.76 -8.14
CA GLU A 44 -17.32 19.09 -9.29
C GLU A 44 -17.33 17.97 -10.35
N LEU A 45 -17.19 16.71 -9.93
CA LEU A 45 -17.26 15.56 -10.83
C LEU A 45 -18.61 15.47 -11.54
N LEU A 46 -19.72 15.72 -10.85
CA LEU A 46 -21.06 15.72 -11.45
C LEU A 46 -21.29 16.87 -12.44
N GLN A 47 -20.52 17.96 -12.37
CA GLN A 47 -20.57 19.01 -13.39
C GLN A 47 -19.87 18.58 -14.68
N ILE A 48 -18.82 17.76 -14.57
CA ILE A 48 -17.99 17.32 -15.71
C ILE A 48 -18.54 16.04 -16.33
N ALA A 49 -19.02 15.12 -15.51
CA ALA A 49 -19.57 13.82 -15.90
C ALA A 49 -20.90 13.57 -15.14
N PRO A 50 -22.02 14.16 -15.59
CA PRO A 50 -23.32 14.09 -14.90
C PRO A 50 -23.87 12.68 -14.69
N GLU A 51 -23.46 11.73 -15.53
CA GLU A 51 -23.83 10.31 -15.49
C GLU A 51 -23.07 9.49 -14.42
N SER A 52 -22.11 10.12 -13.74
CA SER A 52 -21.27 9.48 -12.74
C SER A 52 -22.07 8.91 -11.58
N THR A 53 -21.74 7.67 -11.22
CA THR A 53 -22.30 7.01 -10.04
C THR A 53 -21.34 7.09 -8.85
N PHE A 54 -21.90 7.02 -7.64
CA PHE A 54 -21.16 7.02 -6.39
C PHE A 54 -21.81 6.03 -5.43
N ILE A 55 -20.99 5.24 -4.76
CA ILE A 55 -21.43 4.35 -3.68
C ILE A 55 -21.02 4.96 -2.33
N ALA A 56 -21.68 4.55 -1.25
CA ALA A 56 -21.34 5.00 0.09
C ALA A 56 -20.93 3.82 0.97
N ASP A 57 -19.91 4.00 1.81
CA ASP A 57 -19.59 3.01 2.85
C ASP A 57 -20.58 3.10 4.03
N ALA A 58 -20.42 2.20 5.01
CA ALA A 58 -21.24 2.18 6.23
C ALA A 58 -21.15 3.47 7.07
N ARG A 59 -20.11 4.30 6.84
CA ARG A 59 -19.89 5.60 7.50
C ARG A 59 -20.41 6.77 6.66
N GLY A 60 -21.05 6.50 5.51
CA GLY A 60 -21.59 7.50 4.60
C GLY A 60 -20.54 8.23 3.76
N ARG A 61 -19.29 7.76 3.72
CA ARG A 61 -18.26 8.31 2.83
C ARG A 61 -18.56 7.87 1.40
N ALA A 62 -18.50 8.79 0.46
CA ALA A 62 -18.76 8.50 -0.95
C ALA A 62 -17.50 8.00 -1.64
N TYR A 63 -17.66 7.07 -2.57
CA TYR A 63 -16.59 6.46 -3.37
C TYR A 63 -16.98 6.40 -4.84
N ILE A 64 -16.00 6.48 -5.72
CA ILE A 64 -16.20 6.14 -7.13
C ILE A 64 -16.18 4.61 -7.25
N PRO A 65 -17.27 3.98 -7.72
CA PRO A 65 -17.33 2.53 -7.83
C PRO A 65 -16.40 2.01 -8.94
N ALA A 66 -15.94 0.79 -8.76
CA ALA A 66 -15.36 0.00 -9.84
C ALA A 66 -16.46 -0.38 -10.86
N ARG A 67 -16.09 -0.55 -12.12
CA ARG A 67 -16.98 -1.07 -13.15
C ARG A 67 -17.29 -2.54 -12.84
N PRO A 68 -18.57 -2.99 -12.96
CA PRO A 68 -18.98 -4.35 -12.60
C PRO A 68 -18.25 -5.49 -13.33
N GLN A 69 -17.65 -5.21 -14.49
CA GLN A 69 -16.97 -6.20 -15.34
C GLN A 69 -15.48 -5.90 -15.46
N GLY A 70 -14.94 -5.09 -14.55
CA GLY A 70 -13.81 -4.26 -14.86
C GLY A 70 -12.73 -4.07 -13.80
N GLY A 71 -13.09 -4.13 -12.52
CA GLY A 71 -12.24 -3.73 -11.38
C GLY A 71 -11.78 -2.26 -11.39
N ALA A 72 -11.90 -1.56 -12.53
CA ALA A 72 -11.42 -0.22 -12.75
C ALA A 72 -12.47 0.84 -12.45
N CYS A 73 -12.01 2.01 -12.03
CA CYS A 73 -12.79 3.23 -11.87
C CYS A 73 -13.59 3.56 -13.13
N GLN A 74 -14.82 4.04 -12.96
CA GLN A 74 -15.71 4.41 -14.07
C GLN A 74 -15.12 5.46 -15.04
N PHE A 75 -14.11 6.22 -14.59
CA PHE A 75 -13.43 7.23 -15.40
C PHE A 75 -12.19 6.72 -16.15
N LEU A 76 -11.85 5.43 -16.07
CA LEU A 76 -10.74 4.86 -16.84
C LEU A 76 -11.14 4.69 -18.32
N ALA A 77 -10.44 5.37 -19.21
CA ALA A 77 -10.55 5.24 -20.65
C ALA A 77 -9.17 5.27 -21.31
N GLN A 78 -8.83 4.25 -22.10
CA GLN A 78 -7.55 4.15 -22.82
C GLN A 78 -6.35 4.34 -21.88
N SER A 79 -6.34 3.64 -20.74
CA SER A 79 -5.29 3.75 -19.72
C SER A 79 -5.10 5.16 -19.11
N ARG A 80 -6.08 6.06 -19.27
CA ARG A 80 -6.07 7.42 -18.71
C ARG A 80 -7.38 7.76 -18.02
N CYS A 81 -7.30 8.67 -17.05
CA CYS A 81 -8.48 9.20 -16.36
C CYS A 81 -9.17 10.26 -17.24
N SER A 82 -10.42 10.04 -17.63
CA SER A 82 -11.19 11.00 -18.43
C SER A 82 -11.47 12.31 -17.70
N VAL A 83 -11.46 12.29 -16.36
CA VAL A 83 -11.64 13.46 -15.48
C VAL A 83 -10.31 13.90 -14.82
N HIS A 84 -9.17 13.71 -15.49
CA HIS A 84 -7.84 13.92 -14.90
C HIS A 84 -7.64 15.28 -14.19
N ALA A 85 -8.27 16.34 -14.70
CA ALA A 85 -8.19 17.68 -14.11
C ALA A 85 -8.98 17.81 -12.78
N ALA A 86 -10.08 17.08 -12.64
CA ALA A 86 -10.98 17.09 -11.47
C ALA A 86 -10.86 15.80 -10.64
N ARG A 87 -9.66 15.21 -10.61
CA ARG A 87 -9.39 14.01 -9.81
C ARG A 87 -9.66 14.29 -8.33
N PRO A 88 -10.37 13.39 -7.62
CA PRO A 88 -10.49 13.43 -6.17
C PRO A 88 -9.11 13.45 -5.50
N PHE A 89 -9.05 13.92 -4.26
CA PHE A 89 -7.83 14.09 -3.49
C PHE A 89 -6.92 12.83 -3.55
N PRO A 90 -7.40 11.60 -3.25
CA PRO A 90 -6.54 10.41 -3.32
C PRO A 90 -5.90 10.20 -4.70
N CYS A 91 -6.64 10.46 -5.78
CA CYS A 91 -6.12 10.34 -7.15
C CYS A 91 -5.20 11.49 -7.55
N ALA A 92 -5.40 12.67 -6.96
CA ALA A 92 -4.63 13.88 -7.24
C ALA A 92 -3.28 13.91 -6.53
N VAL A 93 -3.14 13.17 -5.41
CA VAL A 93 -1.87 13.03 -4.69
C VAL A 93 -1.16 11.70 -4.97
N PHE A 94 -1.77 10.77 -5.70
CA PHE A 94 -1.14 9.50 -6.06
C PHE A 94 0.20 9.72 -6.77
N PRO A 95 1.30 9.05 -6.35
CA PRO A 95 1.36 7.83 -5.54
C PRO A 95 1.56 8.08 -4.04
N VAL A 96 1.39 9.31 -3.56
CA VAL A 96 1.46 9.62 -2.13
C VAL A 96 0.15 9.20 -1.46
N ILE A 97 0.26 8.51 -0.33
CA ILE A 97 -0.83 8.30 0.62
C ILE A 97 -0.50 9.07 1.89
N VAL A 98 -1.51 9.77 2.43
CA VAL A 98 -1.40 10.47 3.71
C VAL A 98 -2.23 9.75 4.75
N HIS A 99 -1.57 9.31 5.81
CA HIS A 99 -2.22 8.73 6.98
C HIS A 99 -2.28 9.77 8.11
N ALA A 100 -3.46 9.98 8.66
CA ALA A 100 -3.68 10.67 9.92
C ALA A 100 -3.66 9.63 11.06
N GLY A 101 -2.64 9.70 11.92
CA GLY A 101 -2.50 8.88 13.11
C GLY A 101 -2.21 9.74 14.34
N THR A 102 -1.05 9.55 14.97
CA THR A 102 -0.53 10.49 15.98
C THR A 102 -0.02 11.79 15.34
N ARG A 103 0.28 11.75 14.05
CA ARG A 103 0.71 12.84 13.16
C ARG A 103 0.16 12.60 11.76
N PHE A 104 0.33 13.55 10.85
CA PHE A 104 0.21 13.26 9.43
C PHE A 104 1.52 12.65 8.94
N GLN A 105 1.44 11.49 8.31
CA GLN A 105 2.59 10.83 7.69
C GLN A 105 2.26 10.53 6.22
N ALA A 106 3.13 11.01 5.33
CA ALA A 106 3.10 10.65 3.93
C ALA A 106 3.96 9.41 3.68
N SER A 107 3.44 8.47 2.90
CA SER A 107 4.20 7.34 2.35
C SER A 107 3.85 7.12 0.88
N ALA A 108 4.65 6.35 0.15
CA ALA A 108 4.41 6.08 -1.27
C ALA A 108 3.76 4.72 -1.47
N VAL A 109 2.89 4.60 -2.48
CA VAL A 109 2.40 3.33 -3.01
C VAL A 109 3.48 2.71 -3.88
N LEU A 110 4.24 1.77 -3.34
CA LEU A 110 5.37 1.15 -4.05
C LEU A 110 4.94 0.21 -5.17
N SER A 111 3.65 -0.11 -5.30
CA SER A 111 3.10 -0.77 -6.50
C SER A 111 3.06 0.15 -7.73
N CYS A 112 3.11 1.48 -7.54
CA CYS A 112 3.12 2.43 -8.65
C CYS A 112 4.41 2.30 -9.48
N PRO A 113 4.35 1.95 -10.79
CA PRO A 113 5.54 1.78 -11.61
C PRO A 113 6.32 3.07 -11.87
N GLY A 114 5.75 4.24 -11.54
CA GLY A 114 6.42 5.53 -11.63
C GLY A 114 7.27 5.89 -10.42
N VAL A 115 7.15 5.17 -9.29
CA VAL A 115 7.94 5.40 -8.07
C VAL A 115 9.22 4.59 -8.15
N SER A 116 10.39 5.19 -7.99
CA SER A 116 11.64 4.42 -7.85
C SER A 116 11.64 3.64 -6.52
N ILE A 117 11.99 2.35 -6.56
CA ILE A 117 12.22 1.57 -5.32
C ILE A 117 13.73 1.60 -5.11
N PRO A 118 14.23 2.28 -4.08
CA PRO A 118 15.67 2.38 -3.93
C PRO A 118 16.29 0.99 -3.69
N GLY A 119 17.39 0.67 -4.39
CA GLY A 119 18.01 -0.66 -4.40
C GLY A 119 17.46 -1.59 -5.48
N ALA A 120 16.21 -1.41 -5.93
CA ALA A 120 15.78 -2.05 -7.16
C ALA A 120 16.51 -1.38 -8.34
N VAL A 121 17.32 -2.15 -9.06
CA VAL A 121 18.08 -1.66 -10.22
C VAL A 121 17.13 -1.04 -11.24
N ASP A 122 17.11 0.29 -11.33
CA ASP A 122 17.15 0.98 -12.61
C ASP A 122 18.63 0.97 -13.06
N PRO A 123 19.00 0.73 -14.33
CA PRO A 123 20.40 0.56 -14.76
C PRO A 123 21.36 1.76 -14.51
N GLY A 124 20.95 2.78 -13.77
CA GLY A 124 21.61 4.07 -13.60
C GLY A 124 22.27 4.39 -12.25
N GLY A 125 22.23 3.52 -11.24
CA GLY A 125 23.10 3.66 -10.05
C GLY A 125 22.50 4.33 -8.80
N VAL A 126 23.38 4.44 -7.79
CA VAL A 126 23.11 4.45 -6.32
C VAL A 126 22.35 5.69 -5.77
N ARG A 127 21.56 5.43 -4.70
CA ARG A 127 20.86 6.36 -3.80
C ARG A 127 21.64 7.62 -3.41
N ALA A 128 21.03 8.78 -3.59
CA ALA A 128 21.23 9.94 -2.71
C ALA A 128 20.14 9.94 -1.63
N LEU A 129 20.52 10.10 -0.36
CA LEU A 129 19.59 10.63 0.65
C LEU A 129 19.37 12.10 0.30
N GLY A 130 18.14 12.43 -0.10
CA GLY A 130 17.78 13.76 -0.59
C GLY A 130 16.27 13.96 -0.55
N PRO A 131 15.78 15.18 -0.78
CA PRO A 131 14.35 15.44 -0.85
C PRO A 131 13.70 14.55 -1.92
N PRO A 132 12.42 14.16 -1.74
CA PRO A 132 11.68 13.47 -2.78
C PRO A 132 11.70 14.31 -4.07
N ARG A 133 11.90 13.65 -5.21
CA ARG A 133 11.95 14.33 -6.52
C ARG A 133 10.75 13.94 -7.36
N GLY A 134 10.14 14.92 -8.03
CA GLY A 134 8.99 14.68 -8.90
C GLY A 134 7.66 14.48 -8.15
N LEU A 135 7.66 14.60 -6.82
CA LEU A 135 6.47 14.52 -5.94
C LEU A 135 6.02 15.90 -5.44
N GLU A 136 6.61 17.00 -5.94
CA GLU A 136 6.41 18.34 -5.39
C GLU A 136 4.94 18.78 -5.50
N THR A 137 4.27 18.42 -6.59
CA THR A 137 2.86 18.76 -6.83
C THR A 137 1.94 17.99 -5.89
N GLU A 138 2.17 16.67 -5.76
CA GLU A 138 1.42 15.76 -4.91
C GLU A 138 1.57 16.15 -3.45
N LEU A 139 2.79 16.47 -3.01
CA LEU A 139 3.09 16.92 -1.65
C LEU A 139 2.48 18.28 -1.33
N GLY A 140 2.52 19.23 -2.26
CA GLY A 140 1.85 20.53 -2.07
C GLY A 140 0.34 20.38 -1.85
N ARG A 141 -0.31 19.48 -2.60
CA ARG A 141 -1.73 19.16 -2.43
C ARG A 141 -2.00 18.44 -1.10
N ALA A 142 -1.17 17.45 -0.75
CA ALA A 142 -1.25 16.72 0.51
C ALA A 142 -1.12 17.66 1.72
N GLU A 143 -0.15 18.57 1.71
CA GLU A 143 0.03 19.57 2.75
C GLU A 143 -1.18 20.51 2.86
N ALA A 144 -1.73 20.96 1.73
CA ALA A 144 -2.92 21.81 1.73
C ALA A 144 -4.12 21.10 2.39
N ARG A 145 -4.34 19.82 2.09
CA ARG A 145 -5.38 18.99 2.74
C ARG A 145 -5.12 18.79 4.23
N CYS A 146 -3.88 18.53 4.64
CA CYS A 146 -3.52 18.41 6.06
C CYS A 146 -3.80 19.70 6.84
N ARG A 147 -3.61 20.86 6.21
CA ARG A 147 -3.87 22.18 6.78
C ARG A 147 -5.35 22.60 6.69
N SER A 148 -6.22 21.83 6.05
CA SER A 148 -7.65 22.13 6.00
C SER A 148 -8.33 21.84 7.35
N GLU A 149 -9.57 22.30 7.53
CA GLU A 149 -10.34 21.97 8.74
C GLU A 149 -10.66 20.47 8.81
N GLU A 150 -10.97 19.85 7.67
CA GLU A 150 -11.19 18.42 7.51
C GLU A 150 -9.96 17.63 7.93
N GLY A 151 -8.77 18.01 7.42
CA GLY A 151 -7.50 17.38 7.81
C GLY A 151 -7.30 17.45 9.33
N ARG A 152 -7.41 18.64 9.94
CA ARG A 152 -7.28 18.80 11.39
C ARG A 152 -8.28 17.96 12.19
N ARG A 153 -9.54 17.89 11.73
CA ARG A 153 -10.59 17.05 12.34
C ARG A 153 -10.23 15.57 12.26
N ALA A 154 -9.76 15.10 11.11
CA ALA A 154 -9.32 13.72 10.91
C ALA A 154 -8.14 13.36 11.83
N LEU A 155 -7.13 14.22 11.94
CA LEU A 155 -6.01 14.00 12.86
C LEU A 155 -6.45 13.98 14.32
N ALA A 156 -7.33 14.90 14.72
CA ALA A 156 -7.85 14.91 16.09
C ALA A 156 -8.67 13.65 16.41
N ALA A 157 -9.44 13.14 15.44
CA ALA A 157 -10.17 11.88 15.58
C ALA A 157 -9.22 10.69 15.72
N ALA A 158 -8.28 10.53 14.79
CA ALA A 158 -7.29 9.44 14.81
C ALA A 158 -6.48 9.41 16.11
N ARG A 159 -6.10 10.58 16.66
CA ARG A 159 -5.42 10.69 17.95
C ARG A 159 -6.28 10.19 19.12
N ARG A 160 -7.56 10.57 19.16
CA ARG A 160 -8.48 10.09 20.22
C ARG A 160 -8.65 8.58 20.16
N ASP A 161 -8.75 8.03 18.96
CA ASP A 161 -8.85 6.59 18.74
C ASP A 161 -7.55 5.90 19.17
N GLY A 162 -6.39 6.37 18.73
CA GLY A 162 -5.09 5.84 19.16
C GLY A 162 -4.91 5.84 20.69
N GLN A 163 -5.25 6.95 21.37
CA GLN A 163 -5.21 7.03 22.84
C GLN A 163 -6.17 6.07 23.53
N ARG A 164 -7.33 5.81 22.91
CA ARG A 164 -8.29 4.83 23.43
C ARG A 164 -7.70 3.43 23.33
N VAL A 165 -7.11 3.08 22.18
CA VAL A 165 -6.49 1.77 21.97
C VAL A 165 -5.32 1.55 22.93
N GLU A 166 -4.44 2.55 23.07
CA GLU A 166 -3.32 2.53 24.02
C GLU A 166 -3.80 2.21 25.45
N ARG A 167 -4.81 2.94 25.97
CA ARG A 167 -5.34 2.67 27.31
C ARG A 167 -5.91 1.26 27.48
N ILE A 168 -6.51 0.69 26.44
CA ILE A 168 -7.07 -0.66 26.49
C ILE A 168 -5.93 -1.68 26.57
N LEU A 169 -4.96 -1.59 25.65
CA LEU A 169 -3.81 -2.50 25.60
C LEU A 169 -2.91 -2.36 26.84
N GLU A 170 -2.78 -1.16 27.40
CA GLU A 170 -2.00 -0.93 28.62
C GLU A 170 -2.65 -1.59 29.84
N ARG A 171 -3.98 -1.46 29.98
CA ARG A 171 -4.74 -2.13 31.06
C ARG A 171 -4.63 -3.65 30.97
N GLU A 172 -4.47 -4.20 29.78
CA GLU A 172 -4.31 -5.63 29.53
C GLU A 172 -2.85 -6.10 29.64
N GLY A 173 -1.90 -5.19 29.88
CA GLY A 173 -0.48 -5.51 29.97
C GLY A 173 0.15 -5.87 28.62
N LEU A 174 -0.49 -5.51 27.50
CA LEU A 174 -0.06 -5.84 26.13
C LEU A 174 0.62 -4.66 25.43
N TRP A 175 0.53 -3.45 25.99
CA TRP A 175 1.07 -2.24 25.37
C TRP A 175 2.59 -2.20 25.40
N VAL A 176 3.19 -1.90 24.24
CA VAL A 176 4.59 -1.50 24.12
C VAL A 176 4.63 -0.20 23.30
N PRO A 177 5.23 0.88 23.79
CA PRO A 177 5.30 2.15 23.05
C PRO A 177 5.88 1.97 21.64
N THR A 178 5.25 2.57 20.63
CA THR A 178 5.65 2.48 19.22
C THR A 178 7.13 2.80 18.99
N LEU A 179 7.67 3.82 19.67
CA LEU A 179 9.09 4.17 19.57
C LEU A 179 10.01 3.07 20.10
N GLN A 180 9.60 2.38 21.17
CA GLN A 180 10.33 1.24 21.73
C GLN A 180 10.27 0.05 20.79
N VAL A 181 9.12 -0.24 20.17
CA VAL A 181 8.99 -1.31 19.16
C VAL A 181 9.93 -1.04 17.97
N ARG A 182 9.90 0.19 17.43
CA ARG A 182 10.79 0.61 16.33
C ARG A 182 12.26 0.45 16.72
N ALA A 183 12.66 0.95 17.90
CA ALA A 183 14.03 0.85 18.38
C ALA A 183 14.49 -0.61 18.51
N SER A 184 13.64 -1.49 19.06
CA SER A 184 13.94 -2.92 19.22
C SER A 184 14.12 -3.65 17.90
N LEU A 185 13.32 -3.31 16.88
CA LEU A 185 13.30 -4.02 15.60
C LEU A 185 14.24 -3.43 14.53
N ARG A 186 14.59 -2.14 14.60
CA ARG A 186 15.39 -1.46 13.55
C ARG A 186 16.74 -2.13 13.29
N GLY A 187 17.40 -2.66 14.33
CA GLY A 187 18.66 -3.39 14.20
C GLY A 187 18.51 -4.87 13.82
N ARG A 188 17.30 -5.43 13.89
CA ARG A 188 17.00 -6.85 13.74
C ARG A 188 15.63 -7.04 13.09
N ILE A 189 15.47 -6.48 11.89
CA ILE A 189 14.23 -6.62 11.12
C ILE A 189 13.93 -8.12 10.92
N PRO A 190 12.75 -8.60 11.34
CA PRO A 190 12.40 -10.01 11.29
C PRO A 190 12.10 -10.39 9.84
N LEU A 191 12.93 -11.24 9.26
CA LEU A 191 12.66 -11.83 7.95
C LEU A 191 11.71 -13.03 8.11
N PRO A 192 10.90 -13.35 7.10
CA PRO A 192 10.13 -14.58 7.12
C PRO A 192 11.06 -15.80 7.15
N ASP A 193 10.57 -16.91 7.70
CA ASP A 193 11.23 -18.22 7.64
C ASP A 193 10.27 -19.29 7.09
N SER A 194 10.68 -20.56 7.10
CA SER A 194 9.87 -21.64 6.52
C SER A 194 8.52 -21.86 7.21
N SER A 195 8.32 -21.46 8.46
CA SER A 195 7.02 -21.60 9.14
C SER A 195 5.99 -20.57 8.70
N ASP A 196 6.42 -19.51 7.99
CA ASP A 196 5.52 -18.49 7.44
C ASP A 196 4.95 -18.90 6.06
N PHE A 197 5.12 -20.17 5.66
CA PHE A 197 4.64 -20.73 4.39
C PHE A 197 3.81 -22.01 4.60
N PRO A 198 2.81 -22.29 3.73
CA PRO A 198 2.35 -21.43 2.65
C PRO A 198 1.71 -20.15 3.20
N VAL A 199 1.86 -19.07 2.44
CA VAL A 199 1.16 -17.80 2.74
C VAL A 199 -0.33 -17.94 2.42
N GLU A 200 -1.13 -17.06 2.99
CA GLU A 200 -2.55 -16.95 2.67
C GLU A 200 -2.77 -16.74 1.17
N ASP A 201 -3.79 -17.38 0.63
CA ASP A 201 -4.15 -17.24 -0.77
C ASP A 201 -4.70 -15.83 -1.03
N PRO A 202 -4.38 -15.21 -2.18
CA PRO A 202 -5.02 -13.98 -2.59
C PRO A 202 -6.51 -14.22 -2.86
N PRO A 203 -7.34 -13.16 -2.85
CA PRO A 203 -8.76 -13.28 -3.14
C PRO A 203 -9.03 -14.01 -4.46
N GLU A 204 -10.10 -14.80 -4.49
CA GLU A 204 -10.57 -15.47 -5.69
C GLU A 204 -11.20 -14.47 -6.66
N LEU A 205 -11.29 -14.81 -7.96
CA LEU A 205 -11.91 -13.91 -8.95
C LEU A 205 -13.39 -13.66 -8.66
N GLU A 206 -14.04 -14.65 -8.07
CA GLU A 206 -15.44 -14.64 -7.64
C GLU A 206 -15.72 -13.60 -6.55
N GLU A 207 -14.68 -13.16 -5.80
CA GLU A 207 -14.78 -12.11 -4.80
C GLU A 207 -14.78 -10.69 -5.41
N GLY A 208 -14.46 -10.56 -6.70
CA GLY A 208 -14.45 -9.30 -7.44
C GLY A 208 -13.05 -8.87 -7.88
N GLU A 209 -12.97 -8.23 -9.05
CA GLU A 209 -11.69 -7.75 -9.62
C GLU A 209 -11.10 -6.58 -8.81
N GLU A 210 -11.94 -5.83 -8.11
CA GLU A 210 -11.58 -4.66 -7.32
C GLU A 210 -10.84 -4.98 -6.02
N VAL A 211 -10.90 -6.23 -5.54
CA VAL A 211 -10.18 -6.69 -4.34
C VAL A 211 -8.88 -7.42 -4.66
N LEU A 212 -8.60 -7.68 -5.94
CA LEU A 212 -7.42 -8.44 -6.34
C LEU A 212 -6.14 -7.60 -6.16
N PRO A 213 -5.04 -8.18 -5.65
CA PRO A 213 -3.74 -7.53 -5.64
C PRO A 213 -3.27 -7.12 -7.05
N LEU A 214 -3.13 -5.82 -7.28
CA LEU A 214 -2.78 -5.23 -8.58
C LEU A 214 -1.32 -4.80 -8.67
N PHE A 215 -0.74 -4.97 -9.85
CA PHE A 215 0.59 -4.45 -10.16
C PHE A 215 0.78 -4.18 -11.65
N PHE A 216 1.85 -3.47 -11.99
CA PHE A 216 2.24 -3.24 -13.36
C PHE A 216 3.35 -4.22 -13.79
N ASP A 217 3.17 -4.84 -14.95
CA ASP A 217 4.19 -5.63 -15.63
C ASP A 217 4.65 -4.89 -16.90
N ASP A 218 5.94 -4.64 -17.03
CA ASP A 218 6.49 -3.80 -18.10
C ASP A 218 6.18 -4.30 -19.52
N ARG A 219 5.89 -5.59 -19.68
CA ARG A 219 5.59 -6.19 -20.99
C ARG A 219 4.10 -6.24 -21.29
N ARG A 220 3.25 -6.10 -20.27
CA ARG A 220 1.84 -6.51 -20.32
C ARG A 220 0.88 -5.44 -19.83
N GLY A 221 1.37 -4.43 -19.13
CA GLY A 221 0.55 -3.40 -18.51
C GLY A 221 0.02 -3.84 -17.13
N PRO A 222 -1.21 -3.46 -16.76
CA PRO A 222 -1.81 -3.83 -15.47
C PRO A 222 -2.14 -5.32 -15.40
N VAL A 223 -1.78 -5.94 -14.28
CA VAL A 223 -1.96 -7.37 -13.98
C VAL A 223 -2.49 -7.51 -12.55
N ALA A 224 -3.33 -8.51 -12.30
CA ALA A 224 -3.78 -8.90 -10.97
C ALA A 224 -3.33 -10.32 -10.61
N ILE A 225 -3.31 -10.63 -9.32
CA ILE A 225 -3.13 -11.98 -8.79
C ILE A 225 -4.44 -12.44 -8.15
N ALA A 226 -4.93 -13.61 -8.55
CA ALA A 226 -6.13 -14.21 -7.96
C ALA A 226 -5.83 -15.61 -7.40
N GLY A 227 -6.59 -16.01 -6.39
CA GLY A 227 -6.64 -17.39 -5.91
C GLY A 227 -7.24 -18.30 -6.98
N HIS A 228 -6.73 -19.52 -7.10
CA HIS A 228 -7.27 -20.53 -8.01
C HIS A 228 -6.98 -21.95 -7.50
N ALA A 229 -7.81 -22.92 -7.89
CA ALA A 229 -7.53 -24.33 -7.64
C ALA A 229 -6.12 -24.72 -8.13
N GLY A 230 -5.23 -25.04 -7.19
CA GLY A 230 -3.85 -25.46 -7.49
C GLY A 230 -2.80 -24.33 -7.53
N GLY A 231 -3.16 -23.08 -7.21
CA GLY A 231 -2.18 -22.02 -6.99
C GLY A 231 -2.69 -20.63 -7.30
N TRP A 232 -1.75 -19.71 -7.55
CA TRP A 232 -2.06 -18.33 -7.84
C TRP A 232 -2.10 -18.08 -9.33
N GLN A 233 -3.17 -17.44 -9.76
CA GLN A 233 -3.42 -17.13 -11.14
C GLN A 233 -3.02 -15.69 -11.44
N LEU A 234 -2.32 -15.48 -12.57
CA LEU A 234 -2.05 -14.13 -13.07
C LEU A 234 -3.03 -13.79 -14.19
N VAL A 235 -3.75 -12.69 -14.01
CA VAL A 235 -4.71 -12.18 -14.98
C VAL A 235 -4.27 -10.82 -15.50
N GLU A 236 -4.25 -10.66 -16.82
CA GLU A 236 -4.00 -9.36 -17.45
C GLU A 236 -5.27 -8.57 -17.51
N LEU A 237 -5.17 -7.26 -17.25
CA LEU A 237 -6.32 -6.37 -17.28
C LEU A 237 -6.36 -5.58 -18.60
N GLN A 238 -7.56 -5.28 -19.08
CA GLN A 238 -7.77 -4.42 -20.25
C GLN A 238 -7.62 -2.95 -19.85
N GLU A 239 -7.26 -2.09 -20.80
CA GLU A 239 -7.06 -0.64 -20.60
C GLU A 239 -8.29 0.11 -20.09
N ALA A 240 -9.48 -0.48 -20.22
CA ALA A 240 -10.76 0.05 -19.74
C ALA A 240 -11.28 -0.68 -18.49
N GLY A 241 -10.47 -1.54 -17.89
CA GLY A 241 -10.88 -2.50 -16.87
C GLY A 241 -11.31 -3.85 -17.48
N GLY A 242 -11.24 -4.90 -16.67
CA GLY A 242 -11.73 -6.23 -17.00
C GLY A 242 -10.60 -7.17 -17.35
N ILE A 243 -10.84 -8.47 -17.27
CA ILE A 243 -9.83 -9.46 -17.65
C ILE A 243 -9.65 -9.48 -19.18
N ARG A 244 -8.42 -9.26 -19.62
CA ARG A 244 -7.98 -9.41 -21.01
C ARG A 244 -7.58 -10.84 -21.31
N ALA A 245 -6.73 -11.42 -20.46
CA ALA A 245 -6.12 -12.71 -20.71
C ALA A 245 -5.68 -13.41 -19.43
N TRP A 246 -5.74 -14.73 -19.46
CA TRP A 246 -5.26 -15.63 -18.43
C TRP A 246 -3.84 -16.04 -18.77
N ARG A 247 -2.90 -15.94 -17.83
CA ARG A 247 -1.49 -16.25 -18.10
C ARG A 247 -1.04 -17.61 -17.61
N GLY A 248 -1.72 -18.14 -16.61
CA GLY A 248 -1.40 -19.43 -16.02
C GLY A 248 -1.68 -19.43 -14.53
N VAL A 249 -1.46 -20.59 -13.93
CA VAL A 249 -1.60 -20.84 -12.51
C VAL A 249 -0.24 -21.37 -12.02
N TRP A 250 0.28 -20.77 -10.95
CA TRP A 250 1.54 -21.16 -10.35
C TRP A 250 1.34 -21.45 -8.88
N PRO A 251 1.78 -22.60 -8.37
CA PRO A 251 1.66 -22.89 -6.96
C PRO A 251 2.51 -21.90 -6.16
N PRO A 252 1.97 -21.31 -5.07
CA PRO A 252 2.79 -20.53 -4.15
C PRO A 252 3.85 -21.43 -3.51
N PRO A 253 4.98 -20.87 -3.04
CA PRO A 253 5.98 -21.65 -2.34
C PRO A 253 5.41 -22.20 -1.03
N THR A 254 5.60 -23.50 -0.79
CA THR A 254 5.25 -24.17 0.48
C THR A 254 6.35 -24.07 1.55
N ARG A 255 7.49 -23.48 1.18
CA ARG A 255 8.65 -23.23 2.05
C ARG A 255 9.36 -21.98 1.59
N MET A 256 10.12 -21.34 2.48
CA MET A 256 10.87 -20.12 2.15
C MET A 256 11.83 -20.37 0.97
N PRO A 257 11.66 -19.65 -0.17
CA PRO A 257 12.65 -19.63 -1.24
C PRO A 257 14.01 -19.13 -0.75
N ARG A 258 15.10 -19.63 -1.34
CA ARG A 258 16.42 -19.07 -1.04
C ARG A 258 16.52 -17.65 -1.60
N LEU A 259 17.09 -16.74 -0.83
CA LEU A 259 17.37 -15.38 -1.26
C LEU A 259 18.89 -15.24 -1.45
N ASP A 260 19.33 -14.56 -2.50
CA ASP A 260 20.70 -14.07 -2.53
C ASP A 260 20.86 -12.86 -1.58
N ALA A 261 22.09 -12.39 -1.39
CA ALA A 261 22.38 -11.28 -0.49
C ALA A 261 21.69 -9.96 -0.92
N GLY A 262 21.46 -9.75 -2.22
CA GLY A 262 20.76 -8.57 -2.73
C GLY A 262 19.26 -8.64 -2.45
N ALA A 263 18.64 -9.79 -2.70
CA ALA A 263 17.25 -10.08 -2.38
C ALA A 263 16.96 -9.94 -0.88
N GLU A 264 17.81 -10.51 -0.04
CA GLU A 264 17.67 -10.39 1.42
C GLU A 264 17.75 -8.93 1.86
N ARG A 265 18.74 -8.18 1.36
CA ARG A 265 18.89 -6.75 1.64
C ARG A 265 17.65 -5.96 1.22
N ALA A 266 17.18 -6.13 -0.02
CA ALA A 266 16.00 -5.45 -0.53
C ALA A 266 14.74 -5.74 0.30
N LEU A 267 14.54 -7.01 0.69
CA LEU A 267 13.43 -7.40 1.56
C LEU A 267 13.53 -6.74 2.93
N ARG A 268 14.73 -6.73 3.52
CA ARG A 268 14.99 -6.11 4.83
C ARG A 268 14.72 -4.61 4.82
N GLU A 269 15.15 -3.90 3.77
CA GLU A 269 14.90 -2.47 3.63
C GLU A 269 13.41 -2.16 3.46
N TYR A 270 12.68 -2.98 2.70
CA TYR A 270 11.24 -2.86 2.56
C TYR A 270 10.49 -3.07 3.89
N LEU A 271 10.88 -4.08 4.66
CA LEU A 271 10.28 -4.34 5.97
C LEU A 271 10.65 -3.26 6.99
N ALA A 272 11.86 -2.67 6.91
CA ALA A 272 12.22 -1.50 7.70
C ALA A 272 11.36 -0.29 7.34
N TYR A 273 11.09 -0.07 6.05
CA TYR A 273 10.17 0.96 5.59
C TYR A 273 8.75 0.76 6.14
N TRP A 274 8.24 -0.48 6.16
CA TRP A 274 6.96 -0.81 6.81
C TRP A 274 6.94 -0.55 8.31
N LEU A 275 8.01 -0.90 9.02
CA LEU A 275 8.15 -0.64 10.47
C LEU A 275 8.06 0.86 10.82
N GLU A 276 8.41 1.74 9.89
CA GLU A 276 8.35 3.19 10.10
C GLU A 276 6.98 3.79 9.72
N ARG A 277 6.06 3.03 9.10
CA ARG A 277 4.69 3.46 8.78
C ARG A 277 3.82 3.47 10.04
N ASP A 278 3.16 4.59 10.31
CA ASP A 278 2.16 4.71 11.38
C ASP A 278 0.91 3.85 11.06
N ALA A 279 0.61 3.65 9.77
CA ALA A 279 -0.47 2.77 9.31
C ALA A 279 -0.31 1.31 9.76
N LEU A 280 0.93 0.80 9.84
CA LEU A 280 1.19 -0.56 10.34
C LEU A 280 0.73 -0.72 11.79
N PHE A 281 1.09 0.23 12.65
CA PHE A 281 0.62 0.25 14.05
C PHE A 281 -0.88 0.52 14.14
N GLY A 282 -1.40 1.37 13.25
CA GLY A 282 -2.81 1.57 12.97
C GLY A 282 -3.60 0.27 12.87
N PHE A 283 -3.18 -0.55 11.92
CA PHE A 283 -3.75 -1.85 11.62
C PHE A 283 -3.53 -2.84 12.77
N VAL A 284 -2.29 -3.03 13.22
CA VAL A 284 -1.95 -4.05 14.23
C VAL A 284 -2.70 -3.82 15.53
N HIS A 285 -2.76 -2.59 16.03
CA HIS A 285 -3.47 -2.35 17.29
C HIS A 285 -4.98 -2.57 17.15
N ALA A 286 -5.58 -2.26 15.99
CA ALA A 286 -6.99 -2.53 15.74
C ALA A 286 -7.24 -4.05 15.74
N ALA A 287 -6.43 -4.82 15.02
CA ALA A 287 -6.52 -6.28 14.99
C ALA A 287 -6.33 -6.91 16.37
N MET A 288 -5.49 -6.35 17.24
CA MET A 288 -5.34 -6.84 18.63
C MET A 288 -6.60 -6.65 19.48
N LEU A 289 -7.41 -5.63 19.20
CA LEU A 289 -8.68 -5.42 19.92
C LEU A 289 -9.79 -6.34 19.42
N GLU A 290 -9.73 -6.74 18.16
CA GLU A 290 -10.70 -7.66 17.55
C GLU A 290 -10.38 -9.12 17.89
N GLU A 291 -9.09 -9.46 17.96
CA GLU A 291 -8.59 -10.82 18.21
C GLU A 291 -7.58 -10.85 19.38
N PRO A 292 -8.06 -10.88 20.63
CA PRO A 292 -7.17 -10.97 21.80
C PRO A 292 -6.38 -12.27 21.80
N SER A 293 -5.06 -12.18 21.67
CA SER A 293 -4.14 -13.34 21.65
C SER A 293 -3.27 -13.46 22.90
N GLY A 294 -3.25 -12.43 23.75
CA GLY A 294 -2.31 -12.32 24.87
C GLY A 294 -0.87 -11.97 24.45
N GLU A 295 -0.62 -11.79 23.15
CA GLU A 295 0.64 -11.28 22.63
C GLU A 295 0.74 -9.76 22.85
N ASP A 296 1.93 -9.29 23.22
CA ASP A 296 2.19 -7.86 23.26
C ASP A 296 2.33 -7.25 21.84
N VAL A 297 2.34 -5.91 21.77
CA VAL A 297 2.47 -5.18 20.50
C VAL A 297 3.76 -5.55 19.75
N LEU A 298 4.87 -5.81 20.44
CA LEU A 298 6.15 -6.13 19.80
C LEU A 298 6.08 -7.48 19.09
N ILE A 299 5.50 -8.50 19.72
CA ILE A 299 5.29 -9.82 19.14
C ILE A 299 4.35 -9.72 17.94
N ARG A 300 3.22 -8.99 18.07
CA ARG A 300 2.26 -8.84 16.96
C ARG A 300 2.86 -8.12 15.76
N ILE A 301 3.61 -7.02 15.98
CA ILE A 301 4.32 -6.31 14.90
C ILE A 301 5.39 -7.21 14.25
N THR A 302 6.11 -8.01 15.05
CA THR A 302 7.11 -8.95 14.52
C THR A 302 6.46 -9.99 13.59
N ARG A 303 5.35 -10.58 14.02
CA ARG A 303 4.57 -11.52 13.21
C ARG A 303 4.04 -10.85 11.94
N GLU A 304 3.54 -9.62 12.05
CA GLU A 304 3.01 -8.87 10.93
C GLU A 304 4.07 -8.58 9.86
N LEU A 305 5.26 -8.14 10.28
CA LEU A 305 6.38 -7.92 9.36
C LEU A 305 6.84 -9.23 8.68
N ARG A 306 6.84 -10.35 9.39
CA ARG A 306 7.12 -11.67 8.80
C ARG A 306 6.08 -12.04 7.75
N TRP A 307 4.79 -11.84 8.04
CA TRP A 307 3.71 -12.10 7.09
C TRP A 307 3.83 -11.21 5.84
N ILE A 308 4.04 -9.89 5.99
CA ILE A 308 4.31 -8.97 4.87
C ILE A 308 5.49 -9.48 4.03
N GLY A 309 6.56 -9.90 4.69
CA GLY A 309 7.76 -10.43 4.03
C GLY A 309 7.49 -11.72 3.27
N ALA A 310 6.77 -12.66 3.88
CA ALA A 310 6.40 -13.94 3.28
C ALA A 310 5.54 -13.74 2.03
N THR A 311 4.51 -12.88 2.12
CA THR A 311 3.64 -12.53 0.97
C THR A 311 4.45 -11.92 -0.17
N THR A 312 5.35 -10.99 0.14
CA THR A 312 6.24 -10.35 -0.83
C THR A 312 7.12 -11.39 -1.55
N VAL A 313 7.72 -12.31 -0.79
CA VAL A 313 8.59 -13.38 -1.32
C VAL A 313 7.79 -14.38 -2.16
N ALA A 314 6.58 -14.75 -1.72
CA ALA A 314 5.70 -15.64 -2.48
C ALA A 314 5.30 -15.03 -3.83
N ARG A 315 4.90 -13.74 -3.84
CA ARG A 315 4.57 -13.02 -5.09
C ARG A 315 5.78 -12.84 -5.99
N ALA A 316 6.96 -12.55 -5.42
CA ALA A 316 8.22 -12.55 -6.17
C ALA A 316 8.48 -13.90 -6.87
N ARG A 317 8.30 -15.01 -6.15
CA ARG A 317 8.50 -16.38 -6.67
C ARG A 317 7.51 -16.73 -7.77
N VAL A 318 6.22 -16.45 -7.59
CA VAL A 318 5.18 -16.69 -8.59
C VAL A 318 5.46 -15.88 -9.86
N ARG A 319 5.82 -14.60 -9.72
CA ARG A 319 6.20 -13.76 -10.87
C ARG A 319 7.46 -14.25 -11.58
N ALA A 320 8.46 -14.76 -10.86
CA ALA A 320 9.64 -15.37 -11.46
C ALA A 320 9.28 -16.63 -12.27
N SER A 321 8.43 -17.52 -11.71
CA SER A 321 7.92 -18.70 -12.43
C SER A 321 7.20 -18.33 -13.72
N GLY A 322 6.34 -17.29 -13.69
CA GLY A 322 5.58 -16.84 -14.85
C GLY A 322 6.43 -16.25 -15.98
N ARG A 323 7.71 -15.98 -15.74
CA ARG A 323 8.70 -15.59 -16.76
C ARG A 323 9.53 -16.77 -17.28
N GLY A 324 9.15 -18.00 -16.93
CA GLY A 324 9.90 -19.21 -17.28
C GLY A 324 11.14 -19.45 -16.40
N ALA A 325 11.34 -18.67 -15.34
CA ALA A 325 12.44 -18.90 -14.42
C ALA A 325 12.03 -19.96 -13.38
N SER A 326 12.62 -21.15 -13.50
CA SER A 326 12.72 -22.07 -12.36
C SER A 326 13.88 -21.59 -11.49
N ALA A 327 13.69 -20.46 -10.79
CA ALA A 327 14.71 -19.87 -9.95
C ALA A 327 14.57 -20.44 -8.53
N PRO A 328 15.43 -21.39 -8.09
CA PRO A 328 15.46 -21.84 -6.70
C PRO A 328 15.97 -20.74 -5.76
N VAL A 329 16.63 -19.72 -6.31
CA VAL A 329 17.18 -18.57 -5.60
C VAL A 329 16.60 -17.30 -6.22
N LEU A 330 15.96 -16.46 -5.41
CA LEU A 330 15.47 -15.15 -5.83
C LEU A 330 16.57 -14.11 -5.72
N ALA A 331 16.65 -13.24 -6.72
CA ALA A 331 17.57 -12.10 -6.74
C ALA A 331 16.85 -10.79 -6.38
N GLU A 332 17.62 -9.73 -6.15
CA GLU A 332 17.12 -8.39 -5.83
C GLU A 332 15.98 -7.91 -6.78
N PRO A 333 16.08 -8.06 -8.12
CA PRO A 333 14.99 -7.68 -9.02
C PRO A 333 13.70 -8.49 -8.83
N ASP A 334 13.79 -9.73 -8.34
CA ASP A 334 12.61 -10.54 -8.04
C ASP A 334 11.88 -10.01 -6.82
N ILE A 335 12.61 -9.64 -5.75
CA ILE A 335 12.03 -9.02 -4.55
C ILE A 335 11.42 -7.65 -4.86
N ALA A 336 12.09 -6.82 -5.66
CA ALA A 336 11.51 -5.55 -6.11
C ALA A 336 10.16 -5.74 -6.83
N ARG A 337 10.04 -6.82 -7.61
CA ARG A 337 8.78 -7.22 -8.25
C ARG A 337 7.77 -7.80 -7.25
N GLY A 338 8.22 -8.51 -6.22
CA GLY A 338 7.37 -8.88 -5.09
C GLY A 338 6.75 -7.66 -4.43
N ILE A 339 7.57 -6.66 -4.08
CA ILE A 339 7.14 -5.41 -3.44
C ILE A 339 6.09 -4.69 -4.30
N ARG A 340 6.35 -4.57 -5.61
CA ARG A 340 5.41 -3.97 -6.57
C ARG A 340 4.06 -4.69 -6.64
N ALA A 341 4.04 -5.97 -6.29
CA ALA A 341 2.85 -6.78 -6.26
C ALA A 341 2.21 -6.88 -4.87
N SER A 342 2.77 -6.20 -3.87
CA SER A 342 2.38 -6.31 -2.46
C SER A 342 2.09 -5.01 -1.74
N ASP A 343 2.64 -3.87 -2.15
CA ASP A 343 2.55 -2.69 -1.29
C ASP A 343 1.13 -2.10 -1.24
N ALA A 344 0.45 -2.01 -2.38
CA ALA A 344 -0.89 -1.42 -2.46
C ALA A 344 -1.95 -2.19 -1.66
N ASP A 345 -2.04 -3.52 -1.80
CA ASP A 345 -3.03 -4.32 -1.08
C ASP A 345 -2.81 -4.31 0.44
N LEU A 346 -1.56 -4.17 0.87
CA LEU A 346 -1.22 -4.06 2.29
C LEU A 346 -1.57 -2.69 2.88
N LEU A 347 -1.64 -1.64 2.06
CA LEU A 347 -1.92 -0.27 2.48
C LEU A 347 -3.41 -0.02 2.77
N ASP A 348 -4.31 -0.77 2.12
CA ASP A 348 -5.76 -0.60 2.23
C ASP A 348 -6.37 -1.26 3.48
N ARG A 349 -5.54 -1.83 4.36
CA ARG A 349 -6.02 -2.54 5.56
C ARG A 349 -6.63 -1.58 6.57
N ALA A 350 -7.79 -1.97 7.10
CA ALA A 350 -8.51 -1.18 8.08
C ALA A 350 -7.70 -1.02 9.37
N GLY A 351 -7.59 0.22 9.86
CA GLY A 351 -6.96 0.53 11.13
C GLY A 351 -7.59 1.76 11.76
N TRP A 352 -7.08 2.17 12.93
CA TRP A 352 -7.52 3.43 13.57
C TRP A 352 -6.91 4.68 12.93
N THR A 353 -5.89 4.52 12.08
CA THR A 353 -5.39 5.60 11.23
C THR A 353 -6.37 5.89 10.11
N VAL A 354 -6.57 7.17 9.80
CA VAL A 354 -7.47 7.61 8.73
C VAL A 354 -6.64 8.02 7.53
N GLN A 355 -6.87 7.39 6.39
CA GLN A 355 -6.37 7.90 5.10
C GLN A 355 -7.17 9.15 4.71
N LEU A 356 -6.46 10.25 4.41
CA LEU A 356 -7.08 11.54 4.04
C LEU A 356 -7.62 11.60 2.62
#